data_AF-A0A9D4LKN8-F1
#
_entry.id   AF-A0A9D4LKN8-F1
#
_cell.length_a   1.000
_cell.length_b   1.000
_cell.length_c   1.000
_cell.angle_alpha   90.00
_cell.angle_beta   90.00
_cell.angle_gamma   90.00
#
_symmetry.space_group_name_H-M   'P 1'
#
loop_
_entity.id
_entity.type
_entity.pdbx_description
1 polymer ?
#
loop_
_entity_poly.entity_id
_entity_poly.type
_entity_poly.pdbx_seq_one_letter_code
_entity_poly.pdbx_strand_id
1 'polypeptide(L)'
;MGKSTFASKLVLDWCSPGEPLSSISKTFVDASTLLEFKLTFFITLRDYVEERDVKKMIKEQIIDMVYADTERIDAYEMLNTILQQEICLVVLDGLDEWKDPKGKLAQPIMLSCYNHCTVFTTTRPWKLTDERIRKSQIDSVFELKGVSDPYELCKSVLESFGCEKKR
;
A
#
# COMPACT_ATOMS: atom_id res chain seq x y z
N MET A 1 13.20 11.54 -0.27
CA MET A 1 12.72 11.96 1.08
C MET A 1 11.23 12.26 0.93
N GLY A 2 10.38 11.94 1.92
CA GLY A 2 8.93 12.26 1.90
C GLY A 2 7.96 11.20 1.35
N LYS A 3 8.44 10.04 0.87
CA LYS A 3 7.56 8.98 0.34
C LYS A 3 6.71 8.31 1.42
N SER A 4 7.31 7.95 2.55
CA SER A 4 6.59 7.39 3.71
C SER A 4 5.53 8.37 4.19
N THR A 5 5.87 9.67 4.28
CA THR A 5 4.91 10.72 4.62
C THR A 5 3.74 10.79 3.64
N PHE A 6 4.01 10.73 2.32
CA PHE A 6 2.97 10.68 1.30
C PHE A 6 2.10 9.42 1.42
N ALA A 7 2.70 8.25 1.63
CA ALA A 7 2.00 6.98 1.80
C ALA A 7 1.10 7.00 3.04
N SER A 8 1.61 7.45 4.20
CA SER A 8 0.81 7.61 5.41
C SER A 8 -0.32 8.63 5.21
N LYS A 9 -0.05 9.72 4.49
CA LYS A 9 -1.06 10.73 4.16
C LYS A 9 -2.20 10.17 3.33
N LEU A 10 -1.90 9.33 2.33
CA LEU A 10 -2.91 8.64 1.52
C LEU A 10 -3.86 7.80 2.37
N VAL A 11 -3.32 7.07 3.36
CA VAL A 11 -4.12 6.27 4.30
C VAL A 11 -4.94 7.17 5.24
N LEU A 12 -4.37 8.27 5.72
CA LEU A 12 -5.10 9.24 6.54
C LEU A 12 -6.28 9.87 5.79
N ASP A 13 -6.09 10.18 4.50
CA ASP A 13 -7.16 10.73 3.65
C ASP A 13 -8.27 9.70 3.40
N TRP A 14 -7.93 8.42 3.35
CA TRP A 14 -8.91 7.34 3.32
C TRP A 14 -9.69 7.21 4.64
N CYS A 15 -9.03 7.37 5.80
CA CYS A 15 -9.68 7.31 7.11
C CYS A 15 -10.65 8.48 7.37
N SER A 16 -10.35 9.66 6.82
CA SER A 16 -11.11 10.89 7.04
C SER A 16 -11.60 11.51 5.72
N PRO A 17 -12.48 10.81 4.98
CA PRO A 17 -12.94 11.28 3.68
C PRO A 17 -13.86 12.49 3.87
N GLY A 18 -13.35 13.67 3.53
CA GLY A 18 -14.14 14.92 3.54
C GLY A 18 -13.79 15.94 4.62
N GLU A 19 -12.80 15.68 5.48
CA GLU A 19 -12.22 16.77 6.28
C GLU A 19 -11.16 17.49 5.44
N PRO A 20 -11.40 18.75 5.01
CA PRO A 20 -10.32 19.54 4.46
C PRO A 20 -9.30 19.77 5.59
N LEU A 21 -8.13 19.14 5.48
CA LEU A 21 -7.02 19.37 6.40
C LEU A 21 -6.79 20.87 6.52
N SER A 22 -7.15 21.41 7.68
CA SER A 22 -7.07 22.82 7.98
C SER A 22 -5.66 23.32 7.66
N SER A 23 -5.60 24.32 6.78
CA SER A 23 -4.45 25.19 6.42
C SER A 23 -3.56 24.84 5.20
N ILE A 24 -3.79 23.75 4.46
CA ILE A 24 -3.12 23.56 3.15
C ILE A 24 -4.17 23.39 2.04
N SER A 25 -4.48 24.52 1.40
CA SER A 25 -5.07 24.67 0.07
C SER A 25 -6.43 24.01 -0.22
N LYS A 26 -7.39 24.84 -0.62
CA LYS A 26 -8.65 24.48 -1.30
C LYS A 26 -8.39 23.91 -2.70
N THR A 27 -7.73 22.77 -2.78
CA THR A 27 -7.55 22.00 -4.01
C THR A 27 -7.97 20.58 -3.68
N PHE A 28 -9.28 20.33 -3.78
CA PHE A 28 -9.83 19.00 -3.68
C PHE A 28 -9.32 18.20 -4.88
N VAL A 29 -8.31 17.35 -4.68
CA VAL A 29 -8.27 16.12 -5.48
C VAL A 29 -9.52 15.37 -5.03
N ASP A 30 -10.38 15.00 -5.98
CA ASP A 30 -11.54 14.17 -5.67
C ASP A 30 -11.04 12.83 -5.10
N ALA A 31 -11.02 12.73 -3.78
CA ALA A 31 -10.62 11.53 -3.05
C ALA A 31 -11.71 10.45 -3.06
N SER A 32 -12.78 10.64 -3.86
CA SER A 32 -13.81 9.62 -4.08
C SER A 32 -13.24 8.26 -4.50
N THR A 33 -12.11 8.25 -5.22
CA THR A 33 -11.42 7.00 -5.56
C THR A 33 -10.93 6.25 -4.32
N LEU A 34 -10.50 6.94 -3.27
CA LEU A 34 -10.10 6.26 -2.02
C LEU A 34 -11.30 5.59 -1.36
N LEU A 35 -12.50 6.17 -1.47
CA LEU A 35 -13.73 5.59 -0.92
C LEU A 35 -14.16 4.28 -1.59
N GLU A 36 -13.56 3.92 -2.74
CA GLU A 36 -13.80 2.62 -3.38
C GLU A 36 -13.16 1.47 -2.60
N PHE A 37 -12.06 1.75 -1.86
CA PHE A 37 -11.42 0.77 -1.01
C PHE A 37 -12.20 0.57 0.29
N LYS A 38 -12.67 -0.66 0.50
CA LYS A 38 -13.36 -1.07 1.72
C LYS A 38 -12.43 -1.17 2.90
N LEU A 39 -11.19 -1.60 2.67
CA LEU A 39 -10.14 -1.63 3.68
C LEU A 39 -8.82 -1.13 3.09
N THR A 40 -8.05 -0.45 3.94
CA THR A 40 -6.68 -0.06 3.63
C THR A 40 -5.74 -0.64 4.69
N PHE A 41 -4.67 -1.31 4.24
CA PHE A 41 -3.64 -1.89 5.10
C PHE A 41 -2.32 -1.16 4.87
N PHE A 42 -1.76 -0.57 5.93
CA PHE A 42 -0.46 0.10 5.88
C PHE A 42 0.62 -0.76 6.54
N ILE A 43 1.63 -1.17 5.77
CA ILE A 43 2.68 -2.09 6.21
C ILE A 43 4.05 -1.44 6.05
N THR A 44 4.81 -1.39 7.14
CA THR A 44 6.20 -0.91 7.12
C THR A 44 7.15 -2.08 6.89
N LEU A 45 7.71 -2.20 5.69
CA LEU A 45 8.49 -3.40 5.32
C LEU A 45 9.81 -3.57 6.10
N ARG A 46 10.30 -2.50 6.74
CA ARG A 46 11.48 -2.56 7.61
C ARG A 46 11.29 -3.51 8.78
N ASP A 47 10.06 -3.63 9.29
CA ASP A 47 9.76 -4.43 10.48
C ASP A 47 9.62 -5.92 10.13
N TYR A 48 9.43 -6.24 8.85
CA TYR A 48 9.16 -7.57 8.32
C TYR A 48 10.29 -8.09 7.46
N VAL A 49 11.51 -7.96 7.98
CA VAL A 49 12.76 -8.25 7.25
C VAL A 49 12.70 -9.60 6.55
N GLU A 50 12.18 -10.65 7.19
CA GLU A 50 12.19 -12.01 6.63
C GLU A 50 10.83 -12.53 6.12
N GLU A 51 9.74 -11.83 6.44
CA GLU A 51 8.39 -12.26 6.06
C GLU A 51 8.10 -11.90 4.61
N ARG A 52 7.38 -12.75 3.88
CA ARG A 52 7.02 -12.56 2.46
C ARG A 52 5.52 -12.61 2.19
N ASP A 53 4.75 -13.14 3.14
CA ASP A 53 3.31 -13.21 3.04
C ASP A 53 2.67 -11.94 3.62
N VAL A 54 2.03 -11.14 2.76
CA VAL A 54 1.28 -9.95 3.19
C VAL A 54 0.26 -10.28 4.23
N LYS A 55 -0.42 -11.43 4.09
CA LYS A 55 -1.45 -11.83 5.02
C LYS A 55 -0.85 -11.99 6.42
N LYS A 56 0.36 -12.56 6.50
CA LYS A 56 1.10 -12.71 7.75
C LYS A 56 1.63 -11.37 8.27
N MET A 57 2.11 -10.47 7.41
CA MET A 57 2.50 -9.12 7.81
C MET A 57 1.31 -8.34 8.41
N ILE A 58 0.13 -8.39 7.77
CA ILE A 58 -1.11 -7.77 8.28
C ILE A 58 -1.49 -8.39 9.63
N LYS A 59 -1.38 -9.72 9.74
CA LYS A 59 -1.65 -10.42 11.00
C LYS A 59 -0.76 -9.88 12.11
N GLU A 60 0.56 -9.86 11.88
CA GLU A 60 1.53 -9.45 12.89
C GLU A 60 1.42 -7.96 13.25
N GLN A 61 1.13 -7.09 12.28
CA GLN A 61 1.09 -5.64 12.51
C GLN A 61 -0.25 -5.14 13.06
N ILE A 62 -1.36 -5.75 12.65
CA ILE A 62 -2.70 -5.24 12.95
C ILE A 62 -3.43 -6.22 13.86
N ILE A 63 -3.54 -7.49 13.46
CA ILE A 63 -4.38 -8.46 14.18
C ILE A 63 -3.79 -8.75 15.57
N ASP A 64 -2.50 -9.09 15.63
CA ASP A 64 -1.85 -9.45 16.89
C ASP A 64 -1.74 -8.25 17.84
N MET A 65 -1.71 -7.02 17.31
CA MET A 65 -1.68 -5.79 18.11
C MET A 65 -3.06 -5.38 18.65
N VAL A 66 -4.14 -5.66 17.92
CA VAL A 66 -5.50 -5.17 18.23
C VAL A 66 -6.34 -6.22 18.95
N TYR A 67 -6.23 -7.49 18.54
CA TYR A 67 -7.09 -8.57 19.02
C TYR A 67 -6.42 -9.38 20.13
N ALA A 68 -7.23 -9.77 21.11
CA ALA A 68 -6.83 -10.68 22.17
C ALA A 68 -6.55 -12.08 21.60
N ASP A 69 -5.72 -12.87 22.29
CA ASP A 69 -5.26 -14.20 21.83
C ASP A 69 -6.39 -15.12 21.34
N THR A 70 -7.56 -15.07 21.99
CA THR A 70 -8.72 -15.91 21.67
C THR A 70 -9.40 -15.53 20.35
N GLU A 71 -9.22 -14.31 19.86
CA GLU A 71 -9.89 -13.76 18.67
C GLU A 71 -8.94 -13.71 17.45
N ARG A 72 -7.63 -13.94 17.66
CA ARG A 72 -6.60 -13.85 16.61
C ARG A 72 -6.77 -14.86 15.49
N ILE A 73 -7.21 -16.08 15.82
CA ILE A 73 -7.39 -17.16 14.84
C ILE A 73 -8.53 -16.78 13.88
N ASP A 74 -9.69 -16.43 14.42
CA ASP A 74 -10.86 -16.04 13.64
C ASP A 74 -10.57 -14.81 12.78
N ALA A 75 -9.92 -13.78 13.35
CA ALA A 75 -9.53 -12.59 12.60
C ALA A 75 -8.56 -12.90 11.44
N TYR A 76 -7.62 -13.83 11.63
CA TYR A 76 -6.69 -14.25 10.59
C TYR A 76 -7.37 -15.08 9.48
N GLU A 77 -8.37 -15.87 9.82
CA GLU A 77 -9.19 -16.59 8.84
C GLU A 77 -10.03 -15.60 8.02
N MET A 78 -10.71 -14.65 8.69
CA MET A 78 -11.48 -13.59 8.06
C MET A 78 -10.64 -12.74 7.10
N LEU A 79 -9.38 -12.47 7.44
CA LEU A 79 -8.49 -11.69 6.59
C LEU A 79 -8.33 -12.28 5.18
N ASN A 80 -8.28 -13.61 5.05
CA ASN A 80 -8.18 -14.22 3.72
C ASN A 80 -9.44 -13.94 2.89
N THR A 81 -10.61 -14.08 3.50
CA THR A 81 -11.89 -13.80 2.87
C THR A 81 -11.97 -12.34 2.45
N ILE A 82 -11.56 -11.41 3.32
CA ILE A 82 -11.52 -9.97 3.04
C ILE A 82 -10.63 -9.68 1.83
N LEU A 83 -9.39 -10.16 1.82
CA LEU A 83 -8.45 -9.91 0.72
C LEU A 83 -8.91 -10.56 -0.60
N GLN A 84 -9.76 -11.59 -0.55
CA GLN A 84 -10.29 -12.25 -1.75
C GLN A 84 -11.60 -11.66 -2.29
N GLN A 85 -12.39 -10.99 -1.45
CA GLN A 85 -13.76 -10.58 -1.81
C GLN A 85 -13.95 -9.07 -1.82
N GLU A 86 -13.15 -8.33 -1.05
CA GLU A 86 -13.30 -6.89 -0.89
C GLU A 86 -12.27 -6.12 -1.71
N ILE A 87 -12.65 -4.92 -2.15
CA ILE A 87 -11.72 -4.00 -2.82
C ILE A 87 -10.81 -3.40 -1.74
N CYS A 88 -9.53 -3.77 -1.74
CA CYS A 88 -8.58 -3.39 -0.71
C CYS A 88 -7.40 -2.60 -1.27
N LEU A 89 -6.90 -1.63 -0.51
CA LEU A 89 -5.63 -0.96 -0.77
C LEU A 89 -4.57 -1.50 0.19
N VAL A 90 -3.48 -2.05 -0.33
CA VAL A 90 -2.32 -2.47 0.46
C VAL A 90 -1.17 -1.52 0.19
N VAL A 91 -0.80 -0.74 1.20
CA VAL A 91 0.34 0.18 1.18
C VAL A 91 1.56 -0.50 1.79
N LEU A 92 2.60 -0.69 0.99
CA LEU A 92 3.88 -1.29 1.39
C LEU A 92 4.97 -0.21 1.42
N ASP A 93 5.33 0.28 2.60
CA ASP A 93 6.33 1.34 2.74
C ASP A 93 7.74 0.78 2.89
N GLY A 94 8.68 1.27 2.08
CA GLY A 94 10.11 1.01 2.24
C GLY A 94 10.62 -0.29 1.61
N LEU A 95 10.23 -0.61 0.37
CA LEU A 95 10.68 -1.84 -0.32
C LEU A 95 12.20 -1.95 -0.46
N ASP A 96 12.92 -0.82 -0.50
CA ASP A 96 14.39 -0.84 -0.51
C ASP A 96 14.99 -1.35 0.81
N GLU A 97 14.25 -1.27 1.90
CA GLU A 97 14.66 -1.63 3.26
C GLU A 97 14.33 -3.09 3.60
N TRP A 98 13.47 -3.72 2.81
CA TRP A 98 13.13 -5.13 2.91
C TRP A 98 14.32 -6.01 2.47
N LYS A 99 14.84 -6.84 3.38
CA LYS A 99 16.01 -7.70 3.12
C LYS A 99 15.55 -9.11 2.84
N ASP A 100 15.71 -9.61 1.63
CA ASP A 100 15.45 -11.03 1.37
C ASP A 100 16.34 -11.93 2.26
N PRO A 101 15.78 -12.75 3.17
CA PRO A 101 16.55 -13.61 4.07
C PRO A 101 17.34 -14.72 3.36
N LYS A 102 17.05 -15.00 2.09
CA LYS A 102 17.66 -16.11 1.34
C LYS A 102 18.59 -15.65 0.21
N GLY A 103 18.78 -14.34 0.02
CA GLY A 103 19.57 -13.80 -1.10
C GLY A 103 19.07 -14.23 -2.49
N LYS A 104 17.89 -14.87 -2.55
CA LYS A 104 17.19 -15.18 -3.79
C LYS A 104 16.54 -13.90 -4.28
N LEU A 105 16.13 -13.89 -5.54
CA LEU A 105 15.31 -12.79 -6.04
C LEU A 105 14.09 -12.72 -5.11
N ALA A 106 13.97 -11.64 -4.34
CA ALA A 106 12.76 -11.34 -3.61
C ALA A 106 11.68 -11.33 -4.67
N GLN A 107 10.89 -12.41 -4.75
CA GLN A 107 9.68 -12.35 -5.54
C GLN A 107 8.92 -11.18 -4.94
N PRO A 108 8.58 -10.17 -5.74
CA PRO A 108 7.83 -9.04 -5.20
C PRO A 108 6.62 -9.63 -4.54
N ILE A 109 6.34 -9.11 -3.34
CA ILE A 109 5.23 -9.50 -2.49
C ILE A 109 4.03 -9.82 -3.38
N MET A 110 3.79 -11.12 -3.61
CA MET A 110 2.88 -11.57 -4.67
C MET A 110 1.48 -11.45 -4.13
N LEU A 111 0.89 -10.27 -4.33
CA LEU A 111 -0.55 -10.06 -4.17
C LEU A 111 -1.34 -10.54 -5.39
N SER A 112 -0.68 -11.19 -6.36
CA SER A 112 -1.33 -11.81 -7.54
C SER A 112 -2.39 -12.87 -7.19
N CYS A 113 -2.48 -13.27 -5.92
CA CYS A 113 -3.52 -14.16 -5.41
C CYS A 113 -4.81 -13.43 -5.03
N TYR A 114 -4.82 -12.10 -5.01
CA TYR A 114 -5.92 -11.26 -4.53
C TYR A 114 -6.36 -10.30 -5.64
N ASN A 115 -7.29 -10.76 -6.46
CA ASN A 115 -7.74 -10.06 -7.68
C ASN A 115 -8.39 -8.69 -7.43
N HIS A 116 -8.74 -8.37 -6.17
CA HIS A 116 -9.42 -7.13 -5.79
C HIS A 116 -8.53 -6.20 -4.95
N CYS A 117 -7.22 -6.46 -4.92
CA CYS A 117 -6.27 -5.67 -4.14
C CYS A 117 -5.42 -4.76 -5.04
N THR A 118 -5.44 -3.46 -4.76
CA THR A 118 -4.46 -2.52 -5.29
C THR A 118 -3.26 -2.44 -4.37
N VAL A 119 -2.05 -2.44 -4.94
CA VAL A 119 -0.80 -2.41 -4.18
C VAL A 119 -0.06 -1.11 -4.45
N PHE A 120 0.16 -0.31 -3.41
CA PHE A 120 0.95 0.90 -3.50
C PHE A 120 2.25 0.71 -2.72
N THR A 121 3.39 0.77 -3.40
CA THR A 121 4.70 0.51 -2.77
C THR A 121 5.62 1.72 -2.87
N THR A 122 6.29 2.07 -1.77
CA THR A 122 7.34 3.09 -1.78
C THR A 122 8.72 2.45 -1.88
N THR A 123 9.61 3.05 -2.67
CA THR A 123 10.99 2.56 -2.79
C THR A 123 11.98 3.63 -3.21
N ARG A 124 13.28 3.38 -3.09
CA ARG A 124 14.32 4.25 -3.64
C ARG A 124 14.59 3.93 -5.12
N PRO A 125 14.94 4.93 -5.95
CA PRO A 125 15.04 4.74 -7.41
C PRO A 125 15.93 3.57 -7.84
N TRP A 126 17.08 3.37 -7.18
CA TRP A 126 18.02 2.29 -7.50
C TRP A 126 17.50 0.88 -7.20
N LYS A 127 16.42 0.74 -6.43
CA LYS A 127 15.81 -0.55 -6.14
C LYS A 127 14.87 -0.99 -7.28
N LEU A 128 14.37 -0.06 -8.08
CA LEU A 128 13.53 -0.36 -9.25
C LEU A 128 14.34 -0.95 -10.42
N THR A 129 15.65 -0.71 -10.44
CA THR A 129 16.58 -1.30 -11.42
C THR A 129 17.08 -2.67 -11.00
N ASP A 130 16.71 -3.13 -9.81
CA ASP A 130 17.04 -4.46 -9.30
C ASP A 130 16.22 -5.51 -10.06
N GLU A 131 16.87 -6.58 -10.53
CA GLU A 131 16.23 -7.68 -11.28
C GLU A 131 15.08 -8.36 -10.51
N ARG A 132 14.99 -8.09 -9.22
CA ARG A 132 13.95 -8.55 -8.29
C ARG A 132 12.55 -8.04 -8.62
N ILE A 133 12.39 -6.87 -9.23
CA ILE A 133 11.07 -6.35 -9.61
C ILE A 133 10.95 -6.39 -11.12
N ARG A 134 10.11 -7.30 -11.65
CA ARG A 134 9.88 -7.33 -13.10
C ARG A 134 9.01 -6.13 -13.48
N LYS A 135 9.41 -5.40 -14.52
CA LYS A 135 8.60 -4.30 -15.08
C LYS A 135 7.15 -4.72 -15.42
N SER A 136 6.94 -6.00 -15.75
CA SER A 136 5.62 -6.56 -16.03
C SER A 136 4.69 -6.68 -14.81
N GLN A 137 5.20 -6.44 -13.60
CA GLN A 137 4.45 -6.49 -12.34
C GLN A 137 4.16 -5.09 -11.79
N ILE A 138 4.51 -4.04 -12.55
CA ILE A 138 4.32 -2.65 -12.16
C ILE A 138 3.39 -2.00 -13.18
N ASP A 139 2.18 -1.65 -12.75
CA ASP A 139 1.21 -0.97 -13.62
C ASP A 139 1.53 0.50 -13.80
N SER A 140 2.09 1.15 -12.77
CA SER A 140 2.44 2.56 -12.78
C SER A 140 3.61 2.88 -11.85
N VAL A 141 4.44 3.86 -12.25
CA VAL A 141 5.56 4.36 -11.45
C VAL A 141 5.40 5.87 -11.29
N PHE A 142 5.45 6.33 -10.04
CA PHE A 142 5.39 7.74 -9.71
C PHE A 142 6.70 8.19 -9.06
N GLU A 143 7.17 9.37 -9.45
CA GLU A 143 8.41 9.94 -8.94
C GLU A 143 8.12 11.16 -8.05
N LEU A 144 8.54 11.08 -6.79
CA LEU A 144 8.47 12.21 -5.87
C LEU A 144 9.70 13.12 -6.06
N LYS A 145 9.55 14.16 -6.89
CA LYS A 145 10.58 15.17 -7.19
C LYS A 145 10.51 16.36 -6.21
N GLY A 146 10.92 16.15 -4.95
CA GLY A 146 11.01 17.23 -3.96
C GLY A 146 9.66 17.84 -3.55
N VAL A 147 9.68 19.11 -3.10
CA VAL A 147 8.52 19.82 -2.49
C VAL A 147 7.54 20.37 -3.53
N SER A 148 7.87 20.32 -4.83
CA SER A 148 7.27 21.21 -5.81
C SER A 148 5.83 20.88 -6.23
N ASP A 149 5.34 19.65 -6.05
CA ASP A 149 3.94 19.35 -6.37
C ASP A 149 3.40 18.03 -5.77
N PRO A 150 3.16 17.97 -4.44
CA PRO A 150 2.50 16.82 -3.82
C PRO A 150 1.05 16.64 -4.32
N TYR A 151 0.43 17.69 -4.87
CA TYR A 151 -0.95 17.67 -5.33
C TYR A 151 -1.09 16.92 -6.67
N GLU A 152 -0.31 17.28 -7.69
CA GLU A 152 -0.34 16.59 -8.98
C GLU A 152 0.13 15.14 -8.85
N LEU A 153 1.06 14.87 -7.93
CA LEU A 153 1.44 13.50 -7.58
C LEU A 153 0.24 12.73 -6.99
N CYS A 154 -0.46 13.32 -6.01
CA CYS A 154 -1.63 12.70 -5.40
C CYS A 154 -2.71 12.41 -6.45
N LYS A 155 -3.02 13.39 -7.30
CA LYS A 155 -3.96 13.24 -8.40
C LYS A 155 -3.57 12.09 -9.35
N SER A 156 -2.30 12.05 -9.78
CA SER A 156 -1.80 10.99 -10.67
C SER A 156 -1.91 9.60 -10.03
N VAL A 157 -1.63 9.49 -8.73
CA VAL A 157 -1.78 8.24 -7.98
C VAL A 157 -3.24 7.82 -7.92
N LEU A 158 -4.16 8.72 -7.56
CA LEU A 158 -5.58 8.42 -7.46
C LEU A 158 -6.22 8.07 -8.81
N GLU A 159 -5.82 8.75 -9.89
CA GLU A 159 -6.26 8.40 -11.25
C GLU A 159 -5.82 6.99 -11.66
N SER A 160 -4.63 6.56 -11.22
CA SER A 160 -4.13 5.21 -11.52
C SER A 160 -4.90 4.11 -10.80
N PHE A 161 -5.41 4.38 -9.60
CA PHE A 161 -6.28 3.45 -8.88
C PHE A 161 -7.62 3.24 -9.59
N GLY A 162 -8.19 4.30 -10.17
CA GLY A 162 -9.50 4.22 -10.85
C GLY A 162 -9.45 3.63 -12.27
N CYS A 163 -8.27 3.49 -12.88
CA CYS A 163 -8.13 3.05 -14.27
C CYS A 163 -8.36 1.54 -14.50
N GLU A 164 -8.43 0.71 -13.45
CA GLU A 164 -8.66 -0.74 -13.59
C GLU A 164 -10.11 -1.13 -13.94
N LYS A 165 -11.05 -0.16 -14.01
CA LYS A 165 -12.47 -0.37 -14.34
C LYS A 165 -12.77 -0.85 -15.78
N LYS A 166 -11.78 -1.32 -16.55
CA LYS A 166 -11.95 -1.81 -17.93
C LYS A 166 -11.23 -3.14 -18.17
N ARG A 167 -11.59 -4.21 -17.46
CA ARG A 167 -11.39 -5.59 -17.93
C ARG A 167 -12.57 -6.47 -17.54
#